data_AF-A0A835TP90-F1
#
_entry.id   AF-A0A835TP90-F1
#
_cell.length_a   1.000
_cell.length_b   1.000
_cell.length_c   1.000
_cell.angle_alpha   90.00
_cell.angle_beta   90.00
_cell.angle_gamma   90.00
#
_symmetry.space_group_name_H-M   'P 1'
#
loop_
_entity.id
_entity.type
_entity.pdbx_description
1 polymer ?
#
loop_
_entity_poly.entity_id
_entity_poly.type
_entity_poly.pdbx_seq_one_letter_code
_entity_poly.pdbx_strand_id
1 'polypeptide(L)'
;MRLHFAALAAVLIAAHAVHSAAAFDVCLYSNDKVVAGKARVDALTDNIKYLAPGSVVKLATSQPDLTKATGYVIPSNKGSYWTQEGLSPSSSKVAALKSFVSAGGALLLLDGKTDGGNSYLPLLSALLGYDPKCSAMDIPSDTNMNLRLTTGYFAKLDGKIKVKPRQGVSAMVCSSGAPIYSAYVQGRKQMSVALYWSVGKGAVYWIGSAFSIPHLKGYQEALGAALLTAAAAPAPTPSPAPKPSPSPAPAPKPSPSPSPKPSPSPSPSPSPSPSPKPSPTPSPSPPPPSPPPPSPPPPSPPPPSPPPPAKSPPPPPSPPPPVNVPEVKPSPTPAPKPSPTPSPSPSPSPSPSPKPSPSPSPTPTPAPKPTKKPPPPADAPPPDVLAPPPGAQ
;
A
#
# COMPACT_ATOMS: atom_id res chain seq x y z
N MET A 1 21.53 31.74 25.62
CA MET A 1 20.08 31.44 25.48
C MET A 1 19.35 32.23 24.39
N ARG A 2 19.76 33.43 23.98
CA ARG A 2 19.04 34.21 22.94
C ARG A 2 19.27 33.79 21.48
N LEU A 3 20.32 33.02 21.17
CA LEU A 3 20.60 32.54 19.81
C LEU A 3 19.76 31.33 19.37
N HIS A 4 19.22 30.53 20.30
CA HIS A 4 18.41 29.35 19.97
C HIS A 4 16.95 29.70 19.63
N PHE A 5 16.46 30.87 20.06
CA PHE A 5 15.11 31.34 19.71
C PHE A 5 15.04 31.97 18.31
N ALA A 6 16.15 32.53 17.80
CA ALA A 6 16.19 33.10 16.45
C ALA A 6 16.13 32.03 15.34
N ALA A 7 16.73 30.85 15.58
CA ALA A 7 16.64 29.72 14.65
C ALA A 7 15.24 29.09 14.61
N LEU A 8 14.53 29.03 15.75
CA LEU A 8 13.13 28.61 15.77
C LEU A 8 12.19 29.65 15.12
N ALA A 9 12.47 30.94 15.33
CA ALA A 9 11.68 32.03 14.75
C ALA A 9 11.87 32.16 13.22
N ALA A 10 13.08 31.89 12.70
CA ALA A 10 13.33 31.87 11.26
C ALA A 10 12.63 30.70 10.53
N VAL A 11 12.47 29.56 11.21
CA VAL A 11 11.65 28.43 10.72
C VAL A 11 10.15 28.79 10.78
N LEU A 12 9.72 29.53 11.81
CA LEU A 12 8.34 30.01 11.95
C LEU A 12 7.96 31.10 10.93
N ILE A 13 8.91 31.93 10.48
CA ILE A 13 8.63 32.99 9.48
C ILE A 13 8.69 32.44 8.05
N ALA A 14 9.50 31.42 7.76
CA ALA A 14 9.42 30.70 6.48
C ALA A 14 8.14 29.85 6.34
N ALA A 15 7.46 29.52 7.45
CA ALA A 15 6.17 28.84 7.46
C ALA A 15 4.97 29.77 7.19
N HIS A 16 5.14 31.11 7.27
CA HIS A 16 4.05 32.07 7.06
C HIS A 16 4.01 32.72 5.67
N ALA A 17 4.88 32.29 4.75
CA ALA A 17 4.89 32.76 3.36
C ALA A 17 4.83 31.60 2.36
N VAL A 18 4.02 30.57 2.64
CA VAL A 18 3.73 29.50 1.67
C VAL A 18 2.24 29.31 1.59
N HIS A 19 1.61 30.06 0.68
CA HIS A 19 0.33 29.81 0.01
C HIS A 19 -0.86 29.45 0.92
N SER A 20 -1.99 30.13 0.73
CA SER A 20 -3.30 29.54 0.99
C SER A 20 -3.46 28.29 0.11
N ALA A 21 -2.81 27.19 0.45
CA ALA A 21 -3.10 25.90 -0.12
C ALA A 21 -4.52 25.59 0.35
N ALA A 22 -5.46 25.61 -0.59
CA ALA A 22 -6.79 25.11 -0.34
C ALA A 22 -6.68 23.74 0.36
N ALA A 23 -7.48 23.52 1.39
CA ALA A 23 -7.44 22.25 2.11
C ALA A 23 -7.63 21.10 1.12
N PHE A 24 -6.79 20.06 1.22
CA PHE A 24 -6.81 18.94 0.29
C PHE A 24 -6.80 17.60 1.02
N ASP A 25 -7.45 16.61 0.42
CA ASP A 25 -7.65 15.31 1.05
C ASP A 25 -6.45 14.38 0.79
N VAL A 26 -5.97 13.73 1.86
CA VAL A 26 -4.97 12.66 1.79
C VAL A 26 -5.56 11.40 2.41
N CYS A 27 -5.65 10.34 1.62
CA CYS A 27 -6.00 9.03 2.14
C CYS A 27 -4.76 8.35 2.71
N LEU A 28 -4.86 7.75 3.90
CA LEU A 28 -3.80 6.94 4.51
C LEU A 28 -4.33 5.54 4.79
N TYR A 29 -3.72 4.55 4.15
CA TYR A 29 -4.06 3.15 4.36
C TYR A 29 -3.60 2.69 5.75
N SER A 30 -4.50 2.05 6.51
CA SER A 30 -4.31 1.73 7.92
C SER A 30 -4.76 0.31 8.28
N ASN A 31 -4.82 -0.61 7.30
CA ASN A 31 -5.13 -2.02 7.56
C ASN A 31 -4.03 -2.68 8.39
N ASP A 32 -4.40 -3.29 9.51
CA ASP A 32 -3.48 -3.87 10.49
C ASP A 32 -2.77 -5.16 10.00
N LYS A 33 -3.21 -5.76 8.89
CA LYS A 33 -2.50 -6.87 8.23
C LYS A 33 -1.35 -6.39 7.35
N VAL A 34 -1.39 -5.14 6.92
CA VAL A 34 -0.42 -4.54 5.97
C VAL A 34 0.49 -3.55 6.69
N VAL A 35 -0.07 -2.77 7.61
CA VAL A 35 0.63 -1.71 8.37
C VAL A 35 0.93 -2.21 9.78
N ALA A 36 2.19 -2.13 10.21
CA ALA A 36 2.55 -2.58 11.55
C ALA A 36 2.16 -1.55 12.62
N GLY A 37 0.99 -1.75 13.21
CA GLY A 37 0.57 -1.12 14.47
C GLY A 37 0.08 0.32 14.34
N LYS A 38 -0.72 0.72 15.33
CA LYS A 38 -1.36 2.05 15.39
C LYS A 38 -0.34 3.20 15.46
N ALA A 39 0.75 3.03 16.21
CA ALA A 39 1.77 4.06 16.40
C ALA A 39 2.38 4.57 15.08
N ARG A 40 2.48 3.69 14.07
CA ARG A 40 2.96 4.07 12.74
C ARG A 40 1.95 4.90 11.97
N VAL A 41 0.69 4.50 12.01
CA VAL A 41 -0.41 5.25 11.38
C VAL A 41 -0.50 6.64 12.00
N ASP A 42 -0.38 6.74 13.33
CA ASP A 42 -0.36 8.01 14.05
C ASP A 42 0.83 8.87 13.63
N ALA A 43 2.05 8.31 13.63
CA ALA A 43 3.25 9.04 13.21
C ALA A 43 3.17 9.52 11.74
N LEU A 44 2.64 8.70 10.83
CA LEU A 44 2.43 9.10 9.43
C LEU A 44 1.39 10.21 9.32
N THR A 45 0.31 10.13 10.09
CA THR A 45 -0.72 11.16 10.14
C THR A 45 -0.15 12.49 10.59
N ASP A 46 0.64 12.50 11.67
CA ASP A 46 1.27 13.70 12.20
C ASP A 46 2.30 14.29 11.23
N ASN A 47 3.09 13.43 10.59
CA ASN A 47 4.06 13.85 9.57
C ASN A 47 3.36 14.49 8.37
N ILE A 48 2.27 13.91 7.88
CA ILE A 48 1.51 14.47 6.74
C ILE A 48 0.96 15.85 7.12
N LYS A 49 0.32 15.98 8.28
CA LYS A 49 -0.22 17.27 8.75
C LYS A 49 0.86 18.33 8.92
N TYR A 50 2.03 17.93 9.42
CA TYR A 50 3.16 18.84 9.63
C TYR A 50 3.78 19.31 8.30
N LEU A 51 3.99 18.40 7.36
CA LEU A 51 4.76 18.66 6.13
C LEU A 51 3.88 19.14 4.97
N ALA A 52 2.59 18.87 5.03
CA ALA A 52 1.57 19.36 4.11
C ALA A 52 0.48 20.08 4.91
N PRO A 53 0.73 21.32 5.38
CA PRO A 53 -0.25 22.10 6.12
C PRO A 53 -1.54 22.28 5.31
N GLY A 54 -2.68 22.21 5.99
CA GLY A 54 -4.01 22.26 5.35
C GLY A 54 -4.51 20.93 4.79
N SER A 55 -3.71 19.87 4.83
CA SER A 55 -4.18 18.53 4.45
C SER A 55 -5.16 17.93 5.46
N VAL A 56 -6.17 17.22 4.96
CA VAL A 56 -7.11 16.41 5.74
C VAL A 56 -6.77 14.95 5.55
N VAL A 57 -6.26 14.30 6.59
CA VAL A 57 -5.89 12.87 6.55
C VAL A 57 -7.08 11.98 6.86
N LYS A 58 -7.46 11.13 5.90
CA LYS A 58 -8.56 10.16 6.02
C LYS A 58 -7.99 8.75 6.10
N LEU A 59 -8.20 8.07 7.22
CA LEU A 59 -7.76 6.69 7.41
C LEU A 59 -8.68 5.72 6.66
N ALA A 60 -8.10 4.68 6.05
CA ALA A 60 -8.86 3.66 5.34
C ALA A 60 -8.27 2.25 5.58
N THR A 61 -9.10 1.30 5.96
CA THR A 61 -8.71 -0.11 6.16
C THR A 61 -8.84 -0.97 4.90
N SER A 62 -9.39 -0.40 3.82
CA SER A 62 -9.44 -0.95 2.47
C SER A 62 -9.09 0.15 1.46
N GLN A 63 -8.92 -0.19 0.16
CA GLN A 63 -8.72 0.85 -0.86
C GLN A 63 -9.92 1.82 -0.86
N PRO A 64 -9.71 3.12 -0.56
CA PRO A 64 -10.81 4.09 -0.46
C PRO A 64 -11.26 4.56 -1.85
N ASP A 65 -12.38 5.30 -1.87
CA ASP A 65 -12.70 6.15 -3.00
C ASP A 65 -11.69 7.30 -3.10
N LEU A 66 -11.06 7.44 -4.26
CA LEU A 66 -9.98 8.39 -4.54
C LEU A 66 -10.45 9.62 -5.33
N THR A 67 -11.74 9.74 -5.64
CA THR A 67 -12.28 10.83 -6.48
C THR A 67 -11.99 12.23 -5.94
N LYS A 68 -11.93 12.40 -4.62
CA LYS A 68 -11.59 13.68 -3.95
C LYS A 68 -10.18 13.72 -3.38
N ALA A 69 -9.46 12.60 -3.40
CA ALA A 69 -8.13 12.52 -2.84
C ALA A 69 -7.14 13.29 -3.74
N THR A 70 -6.18 13.95 -3.12
CA THR A 70 -4.98 14.50 -3.77
C THR A 70 -3.81 13.54 -3.61
N GLY A 71 -3.72 12.89 -2.44
CA GLY A 71 -2.70 11.90 -2.14
C GLY A 71 -3.31 10.61 -1.61
N TYR A 72 -2.71 9.48 -1.97
CA TYR A 72 -2.98 8.20 -1.32
C TYR A 72 -1.68 7.57 -0.85
N VAL A 73 -1.54 7.46 0.47
CA VAL A 73 -0.37 6.92 1.13
C VAL A 73 -0.65 5.50 1.57
N ILE A 74 0.14 4.57 1.04
CA ILE A 74 0.07 3.15 1.36
C ILE A 74 1.40 2.79 2.02
N PRO A 75 1.45 2.65 3.35
CA PRO A 75 2.55 1.96 4.01
C PRO A 75 2.33 0.44 3.95
N SER A 76 3.39 -0.32 3.72
CA SER A 76 3.33 -1.78 3.64
C SER A 76 4.59 -2.34 4.28
N ASN A 77 4.53 -2.57 5.59
CA ASN A 77 5.69 -2.96 6.39
C ASN A 77 5.42 -4.19 7.28
N LYS A 78 4.22 -4.74 7.23
CA LYS A 78 3.81 -6.01 7.89
C LYS A 78 3.33 -7.07 6.91
N GLY A 79 2.60 -6.67 5.87
CA GLY A 79 2.03 -7.59 4.89
C GLY A 79 1.73 -6.87 3.59
N SER A 80 1.34 -7.61 2.56
CA SER A 80 1.20 -7.09 1.20
C SER A 80 -0.13 -6.37 0.95
N TYR A 81 -0.09 -5.10 0.58
CA TYR A 81 -1.27 -4.38 0.07
C TYR A 81 -1.89 -5.09 -1.15
N TRP A 82 -1.05 -5.59 -2.07
CA TRP A 82 -1.50 -6.29 -3.27
C TRP A 82 -2.37 -7.51 -2.92
N THR A 83 -1.86 -8.37 -2.03
CA THR A 83 -2.58 -9.57 -1.61
C THR A 83 -3.79 -9.22 -0.74
N GLN A 84 -3.64 -8.28 0.20
CA GLN A 84 -4.70 -7.90 1.13
C GLN A 84 -5.92 -7.30 0.44
N GLU A 85 -5.72 -6.51 -0.61
CA GLU A 85 -6.82 -5.93 -1.39
C GLU A 85 -7.34 -6.84 -2.51
N GLY A 86 -6.71 -8.01 -2.73
CA GLY A 86 -7.05 -8.93 -3.80
C GLY A 86 -6.80 -8.33 -5.19
N LEU A 87 -5.69 -7.62 -5.36
CA LEU A 87 -5.39 -6.93 -6.62
C LEU A 87 -4.95 -7.89 -7.71
N SER A 88 -5.29 -7.53 -8.94
CA SER A 88 -4.79 -8.13 -10.17
C SER A 88 -4.55 -7.01 -11.19
N PRO A 89 -3.74 -7.22 -12.24
CA PRO A 89 -3.48 -6.17 -13.22
C PRO A 89 -4.74 -5.61 -13.91
N SER A 90 -5.80 -6.43 -13.99
CA SER A 90 -7.11 -6.09 -14.59
C SER A 90 -8.19 -5.74 -13.57
N SER A 91 -7.87 -5.68 -12.26
CA SER A 91 -8.88 -5.38 -11.24
C SER A 91 -9.37 -3.93 -11.34
N SER A 92 -10.64 -3.71 -11.01
CA SER A 92 -11.23 -2.37 -10.94
C SER A 92 -10.50 -1.46 -9.95
N LYS A 93 -9.94 -2.05 -8.87
CA LYS A 93 -9.11 -1.34 -7.89
C LYS A 93 -7.82 -0.80 -8.51
N VAL A 94 -7.11 -1.60 -9.32
CA VAL A 94 -5.92 -1.12 -10.05
C VAL A 94 -6.32 -0.07 -11.09
N ALA A 95 -7.43 -0.26 -11.79
CA ALA A 95 -7.95 0.75 -12.72
C ALA A 95 -8.25 2.09 -12.02
N ALA A 96 -8.85 2.05 -10.82
CA ALA A 96 -9.10 3.24 -10.01
C ALA A 96 -7.79 3.93 -9.58
N LEU A 97 -6.77 3.18 -9.17
CA LEU A 97 -5.44 3.74 -8.85
C LEU A 97 -4.79 4.38 -10.08
N LYS A 98 -4.84 3.73 -11.24
CA LYS A 98 -4.34 4.30 -12.50
C LYS A 98 -5.05 5.60 -12.86
N SER A 99 -6.38 5.61 -12.76
CA SER A 99 -7.20 6.79 -13.04
C SER A 99 -6.86 7.94 -12.10
N PHE A 100 -6.77 7.67 -10.80
CA PHE A 100 -6.36 8.63 -9.78
C PHE A 100 -5.00 9.26 -10.08
N VAL A 101 -3.98 8.46 -10.35
CA VAL A 101 -2.63 8.99 -10.65
C VAL A 101 -2.64 9.74 -11.98
N SER A 102 -3.27 9.18 -13.02
CA SER A 102 -3.34 9.82 -14.35
C SER A 102 -4.02 11.20 -14.31
N ALA A 103 -4.97 11.39 -13.39
CA ALA A 103 -5.68 12.64 -13.19
C ALA A 103 -4.88 13.71 -12.42
N GLY A 104 -3.72 13.38 -11.84
CA GLY A 104 -2.89 14.32 -11.06
C GLY A 104 -2.58 13.87 -9.64
N GLY A 105 -3.14 12.74 -9.19
CA GLY A 105 -2.93 12.23 -7.84
C GLY A 105 -1.50 11.78 -7.56
N ALA A 106 -1.07 11.93 -6.30
CA ALA A 106 0.15 11.32 -5.79
C ALA A 106 -0.17 9.98 -5.10
N LEU A 107 0.28 8.87 -5.68
CA LEU A 107 0.23 7.56 -5.03
C LEU A 107 1.58 7.26 -4.39
N LEU A 108 1.63 7.19 -3.05
CA LEU A 108 2.87 6.97 -2.30
C LEU A 108 2.91 5.57 -1.72
N LEU A 109 3.87 4.78 -2.18
CA LEU A 109 4.13 3.42 -1.74
C LEU A 109 5.33 3.43 -0.78
N LEU A 110 5.10 3.06 0.48
CA LEU A 110 6.10 3.18 1.53
C LEU A 110 6.49 1.81 2.08
N ASP A 111 7.76 1.67 2.47
CA ASP A 111 8.28 0.52 3.25
C ASP A 111 8.30 -0.84 2.52
N GLY A 112 7.88 -0.90 1.25
CA GLY A 112 7.75 -2.17 0.53
C GLY A 112 9.07 -2.93 0.43
N LYS A 113 9.06 -4.17 0.91
CA LYS A 113 10.19 -5.11 0.88
C LYS A 113 10.10 -5.96 -0.39
N THR A 114 11.18 -6.16 -1.14
CA THR A 114 11.07 -7.02 -2.35
C THR A 114 11.16 -8.51 -2.06
N ASP A 115 11.59 -8.90 -0.86
CA ASP A 115 11.59 -10.27 -0.37
C ASP A 115 10.44 -10.52 0.62
N GLY A 116 9.92 -11.75 0.68
CA GLY A 116 8.96 -12.16 1.72
C GLY A 116 7.49 -11.76 1.48
N GLY A 117 7.06 -11.56 0.23
CA GLY A 117 5.65 -11.37 -0.14
C GLY A 117 5.11 -9.95 0.02
N ASN A 118 5.84 -9.05 0.69
CA ASN A 118 5.45 -7.64 0.93
C ASN A 118 5.95 -6.68 -0.17
N SER A 119 5.73 -7.05 -1.43
CA SER A 119 6.30 -6.37 -2.59
C SER A 119 5.27 -5.50 -3.31
N TYR A 120 5.64 -4.26 -3.59
CA TYR A 120 4.89 -3.39 -4.51
C TYR A 120 5.18 -3.68 -5.97
N LEU A 121 6.11 -4.57 -6.31
CA LEU A 121 6.51 -4.80 -7.69
C LEU A 121 5.32 -5.20 -8.59
N PRO A 122 4.41 -6.12 -8.20
CA PRO A 122 3.24 -6.42 -9.02
C PRO A 122 2.33 -5.21 -9.22
N LEU A 123 2.15 -4.39 -8.17
CA LEU A 123 1.36 -3.16 -8.25
C LEU A 123 2.01 -2.13 -9.17
N LEU A 124 3.32 -1.90 -9.03
CA LEU A 124 4.08 -0.99 -9.89
C LEU A 124 3.98 -1.43 -11.35
N SER A 125 4.25 -2.70 -11.66
CA SER A 125 4.14 -3.21 -13.03
C SER A 125 2.72 -3.06 -13.58
N ALA A 126 1.72 -3.33 -12.76
CA ALA A 126 0.32 -3.14 -13.14
C ALA A 126 0.03 -1.68 -13.44
N LEU A 127 0.41 -0.73 -12.57
CA LEU A 127 0.17 0.70 -12.72
C LEU A 127 0.89 1.28 -13.95
N LEU A 128 2.14 0.91 -14.15
CA LEU A 128 2.99 1.41 -15.23
C LEU A 128 2.69 0.77 -16.59
N GLY A 129 2.10 -0.42 -16.61
CA GLY A 129 1.86 -1.20 -17.83
C GLY A 129 3.10 -1.91 -18.38
N TYR A 130 4.23 -1.84 -17.67
CA TYR A 130 5.47 -2.55 -17.97
C TYR A 130 6.20 -2.89 -16.67
N ASP A 131 7.11 -3.87 -16.69
CA ASP A 131 7.95 -4.19 -15.54
C ASP A 131 9.11 -3.19 -15.41
N PRO A 132 9.19 -2.38 -14.32
CA PRO A 132 10.28 -1.44 -14.11
C PRO A 132 11.61 -2.11 -13.72
N LYS A 133 11.63 -3.45 -13.65
CA LYS A 133 12.79 -4.30 -13.29
C LYS A 133 13.46 -3.83 -12.00
N CYS A 134 12.63 -3.46 -11.02
CA CYS A 134 13.09 -3.03 -9.72
C CYS A 134 13.50 -4.23 -8.87
N SER A 135 14.64 -4.11 -8.20
CA SER A 135 15.11 -5.04 -7.19
C SER A 135 15.46 -4.24 -5.95
N ALA A 136 14.89 -4.59 -4.79
CA ALA A 136 15.33 -3.97 -3.56
C ALA A 136 16.62 -4.63 -3.07
N MET A 137 17.38 -3.81 -2.37
CA MET A 137 18.62 -4.19 -1.76
C MET A 137 18.74 -3.52 -0.40
N ASP A 138 19.40 -4.24 0.51
CA ASP A 138 19.82 -3.66 1.77
C ASP A 138 20.94 -2.65 1.54
N ILE A 139 20.96 -1.62 2.40
CA ILE A 139 22.04 -0.64 2.42
C ILE A 139 23.26 -1.29 3.09
N PRO A 140 24.39 -1.50 2.36
CA PRO A 140 25.50 -2.32 2.85
C PRO A 140 26.38 -1.60 3.88
N SER A 141 26.46 -0.27 3.81
CA SER A 141 27.24 0.57 4.71
C SER A 141 26.62 1.97 4.82
N ASP A 142 27.10 2.77 5.77
CA ASP A 142 26.71 4.19 5.89
C ASP A 142 26.87 4.89 4.53
N THR A 143 25.76 5.31 3.93
CA THR A 143 25.74 5.85 2.58
C THR A 143 25.11 7.24 2.57
N ASN A 144 25.77 8.19 1.90
CA ASN A 144 25.19 9.49 1.61
C ASN A 144 24.35 9.38 0.33
N MET A 145 23.05 9.59 0.45
CA MET A 145 22.13 9.70 -0.68
C MET A 145 22.04 11.17 -1.07
N ASN A 146 22.19 11.47 -2.35
CA ASN A 146 22.13 12.84 -2.85
C ASN A 146 20.75 13.10 -3.45
N LEU A 147 20.21 14.28 -3.18
CA LEU A 147 19.01 14.78 -3.84
C LEU A 147 19.30 14.95 -5.33
N ARG A 148 18.37 14.50 -6.18
CA ARG A 148 18.49 14.55 -7.64
C ARG A 148 17.54 15.53 -8.29
N LEU A 149 16.48 15.92 -7.59
CA LEU A 149 15.48 16.86 -8.08
C LEU A 149 15.80 18.28 -7.63
N THR A 150 15.78 19.22 -8.57
CA THR A 150 16.14 20.62 -8.35
C THR A 150 14.97 21.58 -8.60
N THR A 151 13.77 21.05 -8.78
CA THR A 151 12.57 21.82 -9.16
C THR A 151 11.42 21.64 -8.17
N GLY A 152 10.51 22.61 -8.12
CA GLY A 152 9.27 22.54 -7.34
C GLY A 152 9.51 22.39 -5.83
N TYR A 153 8.65 21.63 -5.17
CA TYR A 153 8.78 21.36 -3.72
C TYR A 153 10.02 20.53 -3.39
N PHE A 154 10.51 19.70 -4.31
CA PHE A 154 11.70 18.89 -4.10
C PHE A 154 12.98 19.72 -4.05
N ALA A 155 13.02 20.90 -4.68
CA ALA A 155 14.19 21.80 -4.64
C ALA A 155 14.50 22.34 -3.23
N LYS A 156 13.52 22.28 -2.31
CA LYS A 156 13.62 22.80 -0.94
C LYS A 156 14.13 21.76 0.04
N LEU A 157 14.33 20.51 -0.40
CA LEU A 157 14.79 19.43 0.46
C LEU A 157 16.30 19.52 0.68
N ASP A 158 16.78 18.86 1.73
CA ASP A 158 18.22 18.77 1.98
C ASP A 158 18.94 18.14 0.77
N GLY A 159 20.02 18.77 0.31
CA GLY A 159 20.79 18.26 -0.84
C GLY A 159 21.39 16.86 -0.63
N LYS A 160 21.51 16.41 0.62
CA LYS A 160 22.02 15.08 0.98
C LYS A 160 21.37 14.56 2.25
N ILE A 161 21.16 13.25 2.31
CA ILE A 161 20.71 12.55 3.51
C ILE A 161 21.62 11.35 3.79
N LYS A 162 21.87 11.07 5.06
CA LYS A 162 22.68 9.93 5.48
C LYS A 162 21.76 8.78 5.86
N VAL A 163 21.97 7.62 5.25
CA VAL A 163 21.24 6.39 5.58
C VAL A 163 22.21 5.33 6.07
N LYS A 164 21.80 4.56 7.08
CA LYS A 164 22.65 3.54 7.70
C LYS A 164 22.08 2.13 7.45
N PRO A 165 22.94 1.10 7.43
CA PRO A 165 22.51 -0.30 7.35
C PRO A 165 21.56 -0.68 8.49
N ARG A 166 20.63 -1.61 8.21
CA ARG A 166 19.73 -2.23 9.20
C ARG A 166 18.86 -1.27 10.03
N GLN A 167 18.71 -0.03 9.58
CA GLN A 167 17.81 0.94 10.22
C GLN A 167 16.39 0.89 9.66
N GLY A 168 16.05 -0.14 8.88
CA GLY A 168 14.75 -0.29 8.24
C GLY A 168 14.61 0.47 6.92
N VAL A 169 15.62 1.24 6.49
CA VAL A 169 15.62 1.90 5.17
C VAL A 169 15.95 0.86 4.10
N SER A 170 15.03 0.63 3.18
CA SER A 170 15.28 -0.14 1.96
C SER A 170 15.71 0.77 0.82
N ALA A 171 16.48 0.24 -0.12
CA ALA A 171 16.77 0.90 -1.38
C ALA A 171 16.34 0.04 -2.55
N MET A 172 16.11 0.65 -3.71
CA MET A 172 15.84 -0.06 -4.96
C MET A 172 16.81 0.35 -6.06
N VAL A 173 17.14 -0.63 -6.90
CA VAL A 173 17.73 -0.43 -8.22
C VAL A 173 16.67 -0.79 -9.23
N CYS A 174 16.33 0.14 -10.11
CA CYS A 174 15.30 -0.03 -11.13
C CYS A 174 15.88 0.29 -12.51
N SER A 175 15.31 -0.29 -13.58
CA SER A 175 15.66 0.09 -14.96
C SER A 175 14.96 1.37 -15.42
N SER A 176 13.99 1.86 -14.65
CA SER A 176 13.20 3.06 -14.92
C SER A 176 12.84 3.77 -13.63
N GLY A 177 12.25 4.96 -13.76
CA GLY A 177 11.87 5.81 -12.64
C GLY A 177 12.93 6.89 -12.39
N ALA A 178 12.46 8.06 -12.01
CA ALA A 178 13.30 9.21 -11.69
C ALA A 178 13.68 9.17 -10.21
N PRO A 179 14.97 9.13 -9.88
CA PRO A 179 15.43 9.13 -8.49
C PRO A 179 15.14 10.47 -7.84
N ILE A 180 14.68 10.44 -6.58
CA ILE A 180 14.60 11.62 -5.71
C ILE A 180 15.88 11.70 -4.88
N TYR A 181 16.18 10.62 -4.15
CA TYR A 181 17.41 10.45 -3.38
C TYR A 181 18.14 9.19 -3.84
N SER A 182 19.39 9.34 -4.29
CA SER A 182 20.16 8.21 -4.78
C SER A 182 21.66 8.32 -4.53
N ALA A 183 22.31 7.16 -4.49
CA ALA A 183 23.75 7.00 -4.54
C ALA A 183 24.14 6.07 -5.69
N TYR A 184 25.40 6.13 -6.10
CA TYR A 184 25.96 5.16 -7.02
C TYR A 184 26.68 4.09 -6.21
N VAL A 185 26.39 2.82 -6.50
CA VAL A 185 27.07 1.66 -5.92
C VAL A 185 28.00 1.02 -6.95
N GLN A 186 28.90 0.15 -6.50
CA GLN A 186 29.96 -0.47 -7.31
C GLN A 186 29.42 -0.93 -8.68
N GLY A 187 30.07 -0.47 -9.77
CA GLY A 187 29.62 -0.69 -11.14
C GLY A 187 28.64 0.34 -11.72
N ARG A 188 28.55 1.55 -11.14
CA ARG A 188 27.71 2.69 -11.60
C ARG A 188 26.20 2.44 -11.58
N LYS A 189 25.71 1.38 -10.93
CA LYS A 189 24.27 1.19 -10.75
C LYS A 189 23.74 2.25 -9.78
N GLN A 190 22.65 2.91 -10.15
CA GLN A 190 22.01 3.91 -9.33
C GLN A 190 21.05 3.22 -8.34
N MET A 191 21.42 3.30 -7.07
CA MET A 191 20.60 2.82 -5.96
C MET A 191 19.84 4.00 -5.38
N SER A 192 18.51 3.87 -5.29
CA SER A 192 17.62 4.95 -4.83
C SER A 192 16.88 4.54 -3.56
N VAL A 193 16.80 5.44 -2.58
CA VAL A 193 15.97 5.27 -1.38
C VAL A 193 14.60 5.96 -1.54
N ALA A 194 14.47 6.80 -2.56
CA ALA A 194 13.23 7.44 -2.96
C ALA A 194 13.28 7.69 -4.47
N LEU A 195 12.20 7.38 -5.18
CA LEU A 195 12.08 7.56 -6.63
C LEU A 195 10.60 7.63 -7.02
N TYR A 196 10.33 8.06 -8.25
CA TYR A 196 8.96 8.16 -8.76
C TYR A 196 8.86 7.83 -10.25
N TRP A 197 7.65 7.52 -10.68
CA TRP A 197 7.26 7.37 -12.08
C TRP A 197 6.12 8.34 -12.37
N SER A 198 6.28 9.15 -13.42
CA SER A 198 5.19 10.00 -13.90
C SER A 198 4.15 9.14 -14.63
N VAL A 199 2.88 9.32 -14.31
CA VAL A 199 1.77 8.62 -14.95
C VAL A 199 0.66 9.66 -15.18
N GLY A 200 0.42 10.00 -16.45
CA GLY A 200 -0.46 11.11 -16.81
C GLY A 200 0.00 12.43 -16.17
N LYS A 201 -0.88 13.10 -15.43
CA LYS A 201 -0.58 14.35 -14.73
C LYS A 201 -0.02 14.16 -13.33
N GLY A 202 -0.07 12.95 -12.78
CA GLY A 202 0.39 12.63 -11.44
C GLY A 202 1.60 11.71 -11.45
N ALA A 203 1.87 11.11 -10.29
CA ALA A 203 3.00 10.20 -10.14
C ALA A 203 2.78 9.11 -9.10
N VAL A 204 3.40 7.96 -9.35
CA VAL A 204 3.60 6.91 -8.37
C VAL A 204 4.96 7.11 -7.73
N TYR A 205 4.99 7.27 -6.42
CA TYR A 205 6.20 7.42 -5.62
C TYR A 205 6.47 6.12 -4.88
N TRP A 206 7.73 5.69 -4.86
CA TRP A 206 8.19 4.70 -3.90
C TRP A 206 9.21 5.36 -2.99
N ILE A 207 9.05 5.15 -1.67
CA ILE A 207 9.95 5.70 -0.67
C ILE A 207 10.28 4.60 0.35
N GLY A 208 11.55 4.18 0.35
CA GLY A 208 12.08 3.19 1.28
C GLY A 208 12.30 3.82 2.64
N SER A 209 11.27 3.85 3.48
CA SER A 209 11.38 4.44 4.82
C SER A 209 11.86 3.43 5.86
N ALA A 210 12.50 3.96 6.90
CA ALA A 210 12.72 3.25 8.15
C ALA A 210 11.44 3.23 8.99
N PHE A 211 10.70 2.13 8.99
CA PHE A 211 9.62 1.96 9.98
C PHE A 211 10.12 2.09 11.43
N SER A 212 11.33 1.62 11.70
CA SER A 212 11.99 1.66 13.01
C SER A 212 12.43 3.07 13.44
N ILE A 213 12.48 4.03 12.51
CA ILE A 213 12.89 5.42 12.77
C ILE A 213 11.83 6.35 12.20
N PRO A 214 10.81 6.74 13.00
CA PRO A 214 9.66 7.52 12.52
C PRO A 214 10.01 8.90 11.96
N HIS A 215 11.23 9.39 12.21
CA HIS A 215 11.70 10.74 11.86
C HIS A 215 12.95 10.74 10.98
N LEU A 216 13.05 9.81 10.04
CA LEU A 216 14.10 9.90 9.03
C LEU A 216 13.81 11.12 8.12
N LYS A 217 14.49 12.23 8.39
CA LYS A 217 14.25 13.56 7.79
C LYS A 217 13.99 13.51 6.28
N GLY A 218 14.89 12.90 5.49
CA GLY A 218 14.76 12.83 4.04
C GLY A 218 13.54 12.07 3.52
N TYR A 219 13.09 11.05 4.26
CA TYR A 219 11.88 10.31 3.94
C TYR A 219 10.63 11.19 4.12
N GLN A 220 10.53 11.82 5.28
CA GLN A 220 9.40 12.68 5.63
C GLN A 220 9.28 13.83 4.62
N GLU A 221 10.41 14.49 4.35
CA GLU A 221 10.51 15.57 3.36
C GLU A 221 10.08 15.15 1.96
N ALA A 222 10.51 13.98 1.47
CA ALA A 222 10.08 13.46 0.17
C ALA A 222 8.58 13.16 0.13
N LEU A 223 8.02 12.59 1.20
CA LEU A 223 6.57 12.37 1.35
C LEU A 223 5.79 13.70 1.28
N GLY A 224 6.20 14.71 2.06
CA GLY A 224 5.57 16.03 2.05
C GLY A 224 5.67 16.72 0.70
N ALA A 225 6.85 16.73 0.09
CA ALA A 225 7.08 17.34 -1.22
C ALA A 225 6.23 16.67 -2.32
N ALA A 226 6.08 15.35 -2.30
CA ALA A 226 5.23 14.63 -3.25
C ALA A 226 3.75 15.04 -3.12
N LEU A 227 3.24 15.13 -1.88
CA LEU A 227 1.86 15.57 -1.62
C LEU A 227 1.62 17.02 -2.05
N LEU A 228 2.54 17.92 -1.68
CA LEU A 228 2.46 19.34 -2.06
C LEU A 228 2.57 19.54 -3.57
N THR A 229 3.38 18.73 -4.26
CA THR A 229 3.48 18.76 -5.72
C THR A 229 2.16 18.40 -6.38
N ALA A 230 1.46 17.38 -5.88
CA ALA A 230 0.12 17.04 -6.39
C ALA A 230 -0.92 18.10 -6.03
N ALA A 231 -0.87 18.68 -4.83
CA ALA A 231 -1.80 19.73 -4.40
C ALA A 231 -1.65 21.04 -5.19
N ALA A 232 -0.44 21.35 -5.66
CA ALA A 232 -0.17 22.52 -6.48
C ALA A 232 -0.49 22.31 -7.98
N ALA A 233 -0.85 21.10 -8.40
CA ALA A 233 -1.27 20.86 -9.77
C ALA A 233 -2.56 21.65 -10.06
N PRO A 234 -2.68 22.26 -11.25
CA PRO A 234 -3.91 22.97 -11.62
C PRO A 234 -5.10 22.03 -11.51
N ALA A 235 -6.18 22.49 -10.88
CA ALA A 235 -7.41 21.72 -10.74
C ALA A 235 -7.83 21.17 -12.10
N PRO A 236 -8.28 19.90 -12.18
CA PRO A 236 -8.74 19.35 -13.44
C PRO A 236 -9.86 20.24 -13.97
N THR A 237 -9.66 20.83 -15.15
CA THR A 237 -10.75 21.48 -15.88
C THR A 237 -11.88 20.46 -15.99
N PRO A 238 -13.11 20.80 -15.56
CA PRO A 238 -14.22 19.85 -15.61
C PRO A 238 -14.32 19.31 -17.03
N SER A 239 -14.33 17.97 -17.13
CA SER A 239 -14.53 17.33 -18.43
C SER A 239 -15.84 17.89 -19.00
N PRO A 240 -15.86 18.39 -20.25
CA PRO A 240 -17.09 18.87 -20.85
C PRO A 240 -18.16 17.79 -20.72
N ALA A 241 -19.37 18.20 -20.32
CA ALA A 241 -20.49 17.30 -20.17
C ALA A 241 -20.62 16.47 -21.46
N PRO A 242 -20.81 15.15 -21.37
CA PRO A 242 -20.96 14.32 -22.55
C PRO A 242 -22.08 14.91 -23.41
N LYS A 243 -21.77 15.26 -24.66
CA LYS A 243 -22.74 15.77 -25.61
C LYS A 243 -23.91 14.78 -25.64
N PRO A 244 -25.18 15.24 -25.50
CA PRO A 244 -26.33 14.35 -25.59
C PRO A 244 -26.18 13.45 -26.81
N SER A 245 -26.21 12.14 -26.58
CA SER A 245 -26.24 11.19 -27.70
C SER A 245 -27.42 11.59 -28.59
N PRO A 246 -27.23 11.72 -29.92
CA PRO A 246 -28.35 11.96 -30.81
C PRO A 246 -29.43 10.92 -30.54
N SER A 247 -30.67 11.38 -30.42
CA SER A 247 -31.83 10.50 -30.26
C SER A 247 -31.79 9.43 -31.34
N PRO A 248 -31.97 8.14 -31.01
CA PRO A 248 -32.05 7.09 -32.00
C PRO A 248 -33.07 7.49 -33.07
N ALA A 249 -32.68 7.36 -34.35
CA ALA A 249 -33.61 7.51 -35.44
C ALA A 249 -34.81 6.55 -35.23
N PRO A 250 -36.05 6.98 -35.51
CA PRO A 250 -37.22 6.12 -35.40
C PRO A 250 -36.97 4.79 -36.11
N ALA A 251 -37.23 3.69 -35.41
CA ALA A 251 -37.10 2.35 -35.99
C ALA A 251 -37.97 2.27 -37.27
N PRO A 252 -37.44 1.73 -38.39
CA PRO A 252 -38.22 1.57 -39.60
C PRO A 252 -39.45 0.70 -39.33
N LYS A 253 -40.59 1.11 -39.89
CA LYS A 253 -41.87 0.43 -39.79
C LYS A 253 -41.71 -1.04 -40.24
N PRO A 254 -42.23 -2.03 -39.48
CA PRO A 254 -42.13 -3.44 -39.86
C PRO A 254 -42.67 -3.66 -41.28
N SER A 255 -41.84 -4.26 -42.13
CA SER A 255 -42.27 -4.77 -43.44
C SER A 255 -43.30 -5.88 -43.21
N PRO A 256 -44.39 -5.95 -44.01
CA PRO A 256 -45.39 -7.00 -43.90
C PRO A 256 -44.73 -8.39 -44.01
N SER A 257 -45.14 -9.27 -43.10
CA SER A 257 -44.71 -10.66 -43.03
C SER A 257 -45.04 -11.38 -44.34
N PRO A 258 -44.06 -12.00 -45.03
CA PRO A 258 -44.36 -12.83 -46.19
C PRO A 258 -45.24 -14.02 -45.78
N SER A 259 -46.21 -14.32 -46.65
CA SER A 259 -47.18 -15.40 -46.50
C SER A 259 -46.49 -16.77 -46.35
N PRO A 260 -46.95 -17.64 -45.43
CA PRO A 260 -46.34 -18.95 -45.21
C PRO A 260 -46.36 -19.81 -46.47
N LYS A 261 -45.18 -20.26 -46.89
CA LYS A 261 -44.99 -21.23 -47.98
C LYS A 261 -45.55 -22.60 -47.54
N PRO A 262 -46.27 -23.33 -48.41
CA PRO A 262 -46.90 -24.60 -48.06
C PRO A 262 -45.90 -25.65 -47.59
N SER A 263 -46.33 -26.40 -46.58
CA SER A 263 -45.61 -27.48 -45.90
C SER A 263 -45.21 -28.58 -46.90
N PRO A 264 -43.92 -28.96 -47.00
CA PRO A 264 -43.52 -30.15 -47.74
C PRO A 264 -44.02 -31.42 -47.03
N SER A 265 -44.37 -32.40 -47.87
CA SER A 265 -44.84 -33.75 -47.55
C SER A 265 -43.83 -34.53 -46.69
N PRO A 266 -44.29 -35.39 -45.75
CA PRO A 266 -43.40 -36.17 -44.90
C PRO A 266 -42.54 -37.14 -45.72
N SER A 267 -41.21 -37.01 -45.53
CA SER A 267 -40.21 -37.95 -46.05
C SER A 267 -40.17 -39.20 -45.17
N PRO A 268 -39.95 -40.41 -45.75
CA PRO A 268 -40.04 -41.66 -45.01
C PRO A 268 -39.00 -41.81 -43.90
N SER A 269 -39.45 -42.49 -42.84
CA SER A 269 -38.72 -42.84 -41.63
C SER A 269 -37.37 -43.51 -41.91
N PRO A 270 -36.24 -42.98 -41.40
CA PRO A 270 -34.97 -43.71 -41.44
C PRO A 270 -35.01 -44.93 -40.53
N SER A 271 -34.47 -46.03 -41.07
CA SER A 271 -34.25 -47.32 -40.42
C SER A 271 -33.41 -47.19 -39.14
N PRO A 272 -33.66 -47.98 -38.08
CA PRO A 272 -32.91 -47.90 -36.83
C PRO A 272 -31.42 -48.18 -37.04
N SER A 273 -30.60 -47.22 -36.60
CA SER A 273 -29.15 -47.36 -36.52
C SER A 273 -28.78 -48.38 -35.42
N PRO A 274 -27.81 -49.27 -35.64
CA PRO A 274 -27.45 -50.31 -34.67
C PRO A 274 -26.91 -49.72 -33.37
N SER A 275 -27.32 -50.35 -32.27
CA SER A 275 -26.92 -50.03 -30.90
C SER A 275 -25.40 -49.99 -30.75
N PRO A 276 -24.81 -48.93 -30.17
CA PRO A 276 -23.39 -48.88 -29.89
C PRO A 276 -23.00 -49.97 -28.88
N LYS A 277 -22.00 -50.76 -29.26
CA LYS A 277 -21.35 -51.79 -28.44
C LYS A 277 -20.85 -51.15 -27.13
N PRO A 278 -21.01 -51.82 -25.97
CA PRO A 278 -20.52 -51.30 -24.69
C PRO A 278 -19.03 -50.95 -24.76
N SER A 279 -18.71 -49.73 -24.34
CA SER A 279 -17.32 -49.30 -24.12
C SER A 279 -16.67 -50.22 -23.08
N PRO A 280 -15.42 -50.68 -23.30
CA PRO A 280 -14.71 -51.46 -22.30
C PRO A 280 -14.59 -50.65 -21.00
N THR A 281 -14.83 -51.34 -19.89
CA THR A 281 -14.52 -50.87 -18.55
C THR A 281 -13.06 -50.47 -18.47
N PRO A 282 -12.71 -49.29 -17.93
CA PRO A 282 -11.32 -48.93 -17.72
C PRO A 282 -10.67 -49.94 -16.79
N SER A 283 -9.58 -50.54 -17.27
CA SER A 283 -8.69 -51.37 -16.45
C SER A 283 -8.19 -50.53 -15.27
N PRO A 284 -8.11 -51.09 -14.06
CA PRO A 284 -7.59 -50.37 -12.90
C PRO A 284 -6.19 -49.83 -13.20
N SER A 285 -6.03 -48.52 -13.00
CA SER A 285 -4.73 -47.88 -13.02
C SER A 285 -3.80 -48.61 -12.05
N PRO A 286 -2.55 -48.93 -12.43
CA PRO A 286 -1.60 -49.50 -11.50
C PRO A 286 -1.44 -48.58 -10.29
N PRO A 287 -1.25 -49.14 -9.08
CA PRO A 287 -0.97 -48.34 -7.91
C PRO A 287 0.30 -47.51 -8.17
N PRO A 288 0.35 -46.27 -7.67
CA PRO A 288 1.54 -45.44 -7.79
C PRO A 288 2.75 -46.21 -7.23
N PRO A 289 3.93 -46.12 -7.87
CA PRO A 289 5.13 -46.72 -7.33
C PRO A 289 5.37 -46.17 -5.93
N SER A 290 5.73 -47.08 -5.02
CA SER A 290 6.10 -46.76 -3.64
C SER A 290 7.11 -45.62 -3.64
N PRO A 291 6.97 -44.63 -2.73
CA PRO A 291 7.99 -43.59 -2.60
C PRO A 291 9.35 -44.27 -2.33
N PRO A 292 10.44 -43.76 -2.93
CA PRO A 292 11.77 -44.27 -2.63
C PRO A 292 12.01 -44.17 -1.11
N PRO A 293 12.76 -45.13 -0.52
CA PRO A 293 13.11 -45.05 0.88
C PRO A 293 13.76 -43.69 1.17
N PRO A 294 13.47 -43.07 2.32
CA PRO A 294 14.11 -41.81 2.69
C PRO A 294 15.62 -41.97 2.58
N SER A 295 16.27 -41.04 1.88
CA SER A 295 17.73 -40.98 1.84
C SER A 295 18.25 -40.98 3.29
N PRO A 296 19.36 -41.69 3.56
CA PRO A 296 19.96 -41.69 4.87
C PRO A 296 20.22 -40.24 5.31
N PRO A 297 20.00 -39.91 6.59
CA PRO A 297 20.27 -38.57 7.08
C PRO A 297 21.73 -38.21 6.75
N PRO A 298 22.01 -36.96 6.35
CA PRO A 298 23.37 -36.52 6.16
C PRO A 298 24.17 -36.77 7.44
N PRO A 299 25.45 -37.18 7.34
CA PRO A 299 26.28 -37.40 8.51
C PRO A 299 26.28 -36.14 9.37
N SER A 300 26.07 -36.32 10.67
CA SER A 300 26.12 -35.26 11.66
C SER A 300 27.41 -34.44 11.47
N PRO A 301 27.33 -33.10 11.48
CA PRO A 301 28.53 -32.28 11.40
C PRO A 301 29.48 -32.66 12.53
N PRO A 302 30.81 -32.66 12.28
CA PRO A 302 31.79 -32.93 13.33
C PRO A 302 31.60 -31.94 14.48
N PRO A 303 31.81 -32.36 15.73
CA PRO A 303 31.69 -31.47 16.87
C PRO A 303 32.62 -30.26 16.69
N PRO A 304 32.17 -29.05 17.06
CA PRO A 304 33.01 -27.86 16.95
C PRO A 304 34.31 -28.07 17.74
N SER A 305 35.43 -27.70 17.13
CA SER A 305 36.74 -27.73 17.77
C SER A 305 36.70 -26.91 19.07
N PRO A 306 37.37 -27.37 20.15
CA PRO A 306 37.39 -26.65 21.41
C PRO A 306 37.91 -25.22 21.20
N PRO A 307 37.31 -24.22 21.87
CA PRO A 307 37.77 -22.84 21.76
C PRO A 307 39.23 -22.76 22.22
N PRO A 308 40.04 -21.88 21.59
CA PRO A 308 41.40 -21.65 22.03
C PRO A 308 41.40 -21.19 23.50
N PRO A 309 42.41 -21.58 24.29
CA PRO A 309 42.49 -21.21 25.70
C PRO A 309 42.40 -19.69 25.86
N ALA A 310 41.46 -19.24 26.69
CA ALA A 310 41.26 -17.83 26.99
C ALA A 310 42.58 -17.24 27.51
N LYS A 311 43.02 -16.14 26.90
CA LYS A 311 44.17 -15.38 27.40
C LYS A 311 43.87 -14.93 28.83
N SER A 312 44.83 -15.17 29.71
CA SER A 312 44.76 -14.83 31.14
C SER A 312 44.32 -13.37 31.32
N PRO A 313 43.35 -13.08 32.20
CA PRO A 313 42.93 -11.71 32.47
C PRO A 313 44.10 -10.88 33.05
N PRO A 314 44.19 -9.58 32.72
CA PRO A 314 45.19 -8.70 33.28
C PRO A 314 45.04 -8.60 34.82
N PRO A 315 46.14 -8.40 35.56
CA PRO A 315 46.10 -8.31 37.01
C PRO A 315 45.24 -7.11 37.47
N PRO A 316 44.55 -7.25 38.61
CA PRO A 316 43.72 -6.17 39.15
C PRO A 316 44.57 -4.95 39.55
N PRO A 317 44.03 -3.73 39.43
CA PRO A 317 44.72 -2.52 39.85
C PRO A 317 44.94 -2.51 41.37
N SER A 318 46.10 -2.00 41.78
CA SER A 318 46.50 -1.86 43.19
C SER A 318 45.52 -1.01 43.99
N PRO A 319 45.23 -1.37 45.26
CA PRO A 319 44.30 -0.63 46.10
C PRO A 319 44.86 0.77 46.48
N PRO A 320 44.00 1.79 46.61
CA PRO A 320 44.40 3.10 47.10
C PRO A 320 44.78 3.07 48.58
N PRO A 321 45.58 4.04 49.07
CA PRO A 321 46.02 4.10 50.46
C PRO A 321 44.84 4.33 51.43
N PRO A 322 44.95 3.84 52.68
CA PRO A 322 43.85 3.88 53.64
C PRO A 322 43.57 5.30 54.11
N VAL A 323 42.32 5.73 53.95
CA VAL A 323 41.78 6.95 54.58
C VAL A 323 41.20 6.54 55.94
N ASN A 324 41.69 7.18 57.02
CA ASN A 324 41.13 7.03 58.35
C ASN A 324 39.70 7.57 58.38
N VAL A 325 38.72 6.67 58.54
CA VAL A 325 37.31 7.02 58.79
C VAL A 325 36.95 6.55 60.20
N PRO A 326 36.33 7.40 61.06
CA PRO A 326 35.89 7.02 62.39
C PRO A 326 34.82 5.91 62.36
N GLU A 327 34.97 4.97 63.27
CA GLU A 327 34.16 3.76 63.45
C GLU A 327 32.69 4.11 63.74
N VAL A 328 31.80 3.88 62.76
CA VAL A 328 30.34 3.94 62.96
C VAL A 328 29.81 2.53 63.18
N LYS A 329 29.24 2.32 64.37
CA LYS A 329 28.57 1.10 64.83
C LYS A 329 27.56 0.58 63.78
N PRO A 330 27.63 -0.69 63.35
CA PRO A 330 26.70 -1.23 62.35
C PRO A 330 25.28 -1.40 62.90
N SER A 331 24.32 -0.87 62.14
CA SER A 331 22.87 -1.07 62.27
C SER A 331 22.49 -2.48 61.76
N PRO A 332 21.49 -3.17 62.34
CA PRO A 332 21.18 -4.55 61.98
C PRO A 332 20.66 -4.71 60.55
N THR A 333 21.19 -5.74 59.88
CA THR A 333 20.85 -6.20 58.53
C THR A 333 19.38 -6.60 58.43
N PRO A 334 18.60 -6.11 57.43
CA PRO A 334 17.26 -6.62 57.16
C PRO A 334 17.31 -8.05 56.60
N ALA A 335 16.44 -8.92 57.11
CA ALA A 335 16.31 -10.30 56.68
C ALA A 335 15.93 -10.42 55.19
N PRO A 336 16.40 -11.46 54.47
CA PRO A 336 16.09 -11.66 53.06
C PRO A 336 14.60 -11.93 52.85
N LYS A 337 14.02 -11.17 51.91
CA LYS A 337 12.63 -11.31 51.44
C LYS A 337 12.44 -12.67 50.75
N PRO A 338 11.37 -13.43 51.05
CA PRO A 338 11.15 -14.75 50.47
C PRO A 338 10.94 -14.69 48.94
N SER A 339 11.54 -15.66 48.26
CA SER A 339 11.44 -15.90 46.82
C SER A 339 9.98 -16.17 46.41
N PRO A 340 9.50 -15.61 45.29
CA PRO A 340 8.16 -15.91 44.80
C PRO A 340 8.06 -17.38 44.38
N THR A 341 7.01 -18.04 44.86
CA THR A 341 6.60 -19.41 44.56
C THR A 341 6.30 -19.54 43.05
N PRO A 342 6.73 -20.63 42.37
CA PRO A 342 6.39 -20.84 40.98
C PRO A 342 4.87 -20.98 40.79
N SER A 343 4.34 -20.23 39.83
CA SER A 343 2.95 -20.22 39.41
C SER A 343 2.57 -21.58 38.78
N PRO A 344 1.36 -22.11 39.02
CA PRO A 344 0.98 -23.43 38.52
C PRO A 344 0.88 -23.48 36.99
N SER A 345 1.34 -24.60 36.45
CA SER A 345 1.31 -24.98 35.03
C SER A 345 -0.11 -24.88 34.44
N PRO A 346 -0.29 -24.33 33.22
CA PRO A 346 -1.59 -24.29 32.58
C PRO A 346 -2.06 -25.71 32.20
N SER A 347 -3.27 -26.03 32.65
CA SER A 347 -4.03 -27.24 32.33
C SER A 347 -4.25 -27.40 30.81
N PRO A 348 -4.23 -28.62 30.25
CA PRO A 348 -4.46 -28.83 28.83
C PRO A 348 -5.86 -28.40 28.40
N SER A 349 -5.89 -27.64 27.30
CA SER A 349 -7.08 -27.12 26.61
C SER A 349 -8.06 -28.25 26.26
N PRO A 350 -9.38 -28.07 26.48
CA PRO A 350 -10.38 -29.05 26.04
C PRO A 350 -10.46 -29.13 24.51
N SER A 351 -10.68 -30.36 24.05
CA SER A 351 -10.85 -30.79 22.65
C SER A 351 -11.99 -30.04 21.94
N PRO A 352 -11.87 -29.71 20.64
CA PRO A 352 -12.90 -29.01 19.90
C PRO A 352 -14.16 -29.88 19.72
N SER A 353 -15.29 -29.34 20.17
CA SER A 353 -16.64 -29.89 19.99
C SER A 353 -17.04 -29.90 18.50
N PRO A 354 -17.81 -30.91 18.02
CA PRO A 354 -18.20 -31.02 16.62
C PRO A 354 -19.08 -29.86 16.14
N LYS A 355 -18.77 -29.44 14.91
CA LYS A 355 -19.39 -28.35 14.13
C LYS A 355 -20.92 -28.54 13.97
N PRO A 356 -21.75 -27.52 14.24
CA PRO A 356 -23.17 -27.56 13.92
C PRO A 356 -23.42 -27.66 12.42
N SER A 357 -24.37 -28.53 12.06
CA SER A 357 -24.92 -28.73 10.71
C SER A 357 -25.52 -27.41 10.15
N PRO A 358 -25.39 -27.11 8.85
CA PRO A 358 -26.00 -25.92 8.26
C PRO A 358 -27.52 -26.00 8.30
N SER A 359 -28.13 -25.01 8.96
CA SER A 359 -29.58 -24.73 8.95
C SER A 359 -30.05 -24.39 7.53
N PRO A 360 -31.26 -24.82 7.10
CA PRO A 360 -31.77 -24.56 5.76
C PRO A 360 -31.96 -23.06 5.48
N SER A 361 -31.60 -22.70 4.25
CA SER A 361 -31.69 -21.36 3.66
C SER A 361 -33.09 -20.76 3.79
N PRO A 362 -33.24 -19.47 4.18
CA PRO A 362 -34.53 -18.79 4.13
C PRO A 362 -34.99 -18.61 2.68
N THR A 363 -36.25 -18.97 2.42
CA THR A 363 -36.97 -18.75 1.17
C THR A 363 -37.04 -17.25 0.86
N PRO A 364 -36.74 -16.80 -0.38
CA PRO A 364 -36.85 -15.38 -0.73
C PRO A 364 -38.31 -14.92 -0.67
N THR A 365 -38.56 -13.90 0.15
CA THR A 365 -39.83 -13.16 0.20
C THR A 365 -40.06 -12.44 -1.14
N PRO A 366 -41.28 -12.47 -1.71
CA PRO A 366 -41.59 -11.75 -2.94
C PRO A 366 -41.39 -10.23 -2.80
N ALA A 367 -40.75 -9.63 -3.80
CA ALA A 367 -40.53 -8.19 -3.89
C ALA A 367 -41.86 -7.40 -3.89
N PRO A 368 -41.94 -6.26 -3.18
CA PRO A 368 -43.11 -5.40 -3.22
C PRO A 368 -43.32 -4.81 -4.62
N LYS A 369 -44.57 -4.89 -5.09
CA LYS A 369 -45.06 -4.35 -6.36
C LYS A 369 -44.77 -2.84 -6.47
N PRO A 370 -44.28 -2.32 -7.61
CA PRO A 370 -44.04 -0.89 -7.78
C PRO A 370 -45.35 -0.11 -7.65
N THR A 371 -45.44 0.76 -6.65
CA THR A 371 -46.47 1.78 -6.55
C THR A 371 -46.20 2.88 -7.59
N LYS A 372 -47.24 3.25 -8.34
CA LYS A 372 -47.19 4.30 -9.37
C LYS A 372 -46.79 5.63 -8.73
N LYS A 373 -45.78 6.28 -9.32
CA LYS A 373 -45.36 7.65 -9.02
C LYS A 373 -46.53 8.62 -9.28
N PRO A 374 -46.85 9.55 -8.36
CA PRO A 374 -47.83 10.61 -8.62
C PRO A 374 -47.40 11.51 -9.79
N PRO A 375 -48.35 12.07 -10.57
CA PRO A 375 -48.03 13.04 -11.62
C PRO A 375 -47.46 14.33 -11.03
N PRO A 376 -46.57 15.03 -11.77
CA PRO A 376 -46.04 16.31 -11.33
C PRO A 376 -47.13 17.39 -11.32
N PRO A 377 -47.04 18.38 -10.42
CA PRO A 377 -47.96 19.51 -10.43
C PRO A 377 -47.76 20.35 -11.70
N ALA A 378 -48.87 20.75 -12.30
CA ALA A 378 -48.92 21.73 -13.38
C ALA A 378 -48.59 23.14 -12.84
N ASP A 379 -48.14 23.98 -13.77
CA ASP A 379 -47.90 25.42 -13.65
C ASP A 379 -46.61 25.89 -12.96
N ALA A 380 -45.57 26.01 -13.80
CA ALA A 380 -44.58 27.10 -13.67
C ALA A 380 -44.55 27.87 -15.01
N PRO A 381 -44.70 29.20 -15.01
CA PRO A 381 -44.66 30.00 -16.24
C PRO A 381 -43.25 30.05 -16.85
N PRO A 382 -43.13 30.27 -18.17
CA PRO A 382 -41.83 30.25 -18.88
C PRO A 382 -40.95 31.44 -18.46
N PRO A 383 -39.61 31.30 -18.50
CA PRO A 383 -38.70 32.40 -18.24
C PRO A 383 -38.70 33.41 -19.40
N ASP A 384 -38.74 34.68 -19.02
CA ASP A 384 -38.65 35.85 -19.90
C ASP A 384 -37.47 35.77 -20.88
N VAL A 385 -37.78 36.05 -22.14
CA VAL A 385 -36.82 36.25 -23.22
C VAL A 385 -36.16 37.62 -23.01
N LEU A 386 -34.95 37.63 -22.45
CA LEU A 386 -34.10 38.81 -22.42
C LEU A 386 -33.64 39.16 -23.85
N ALA A 387 -34.07 40.33 -24.32
CA ALA A 387 -33.60 40.97 -25.54
C ALA A 387 -32.09 41.32 -25.46
N PRO A 388 -31.36 41.35 -26.59
CA PRO A 388 -29.97 41.77 -26.62
C PRO A 388 -29.83 43.30 -26.50
N PRO A 389 -28.74 43.83 -25.90
CA PRO A 389 -28.51 45.26 -25.79
C PRO A 389 -28.07 45.89 -27.12
N PRO A 390 -28.37 47.19 -27.36
CA PRO A 390 -27.98 47.87 -28.58
C PRO A 390 -26.57 48.46 -28.48
N GLY A 391 -25.83 48.39 -29.59
CA GLY A 391 -24.83 49.38 -29.98
C GLY A 391 -23.47 49.33 -29.28
N ALA A 392 -22.47 48.81 -30.01
CA ALA A 392 -21.12 49.35 -29.96
C ALA A 392 -20.74 49.74 -31.39
N GLN A 393 -20.14 50.94 -31.50
CA GLN A 393 -19.78 51.68 -32.70
C GLN A 393 -18.84 50.93 -33.66
#